data_AF-G4N8R8-F1
#
_entry.id   AF-G4N8R8-F1
#
_cell.length_a   1.000
_cell.length_b   1.000
_cell.length_c   1.000
_cell.angle_alpha   90.00
_cell.angle_beta   90.00
_cell.angle_gamma   90.00
#
_symmetry.space_group_name_H-M   'P 1'
#
loop_
_entity.id
_entity.type
_entity.pdbx_description
1 polymer ?
#
loop_
_entity_poly.entity_id
_entity_poly.type
_entity_poly.pdbx_seq_one_letter_code
_entity_poly.pdbx_strand_id
1 'polypeptide(L)'
;MWSFFTRQATFTGPRLSYRPAYPGTQKKRSEFGVFQLASWFSALAFATDYDTRSMIEVLFAIASIPDVASVAPPAKTNQYNLSIGYSFVKHLITSDVESGGYGYCNSAEAKLSIFPHEEEWDASTRRHTTYKRNFDFKVKAFISYLESQWPCERPKKPTESDCAGLRAYVDVDETITAVRSRWKIWYQNHLFYKYLTKLAEAVSRQSIDSSMGQLPPLPKLPAYTLVASNKGFAATADLFAQNQPPIIRPEDRPQLCLNLGRACDDSDEQSPSSCIRSFLRGLRVGTCTDFERKYCRDLELSFRALRDLNMDRKDGTENGLATSPQTELLLKYWTEC
;
A
#
# COMPACT_ATOMS: atom_id res chain seq x y z
N MET A 1 -17.40 -4.08 -11.15
CA MET A 1 -17.04 -5.07 -10.10
C MET A 1 -17.08 -4.43 -8.70
N TRP A 2 -18.14 -3.65 -8.40
CA TRP A 2 -18.29 -2.85 -7.16
C TRP A 2 -19.69 -3.04 -6.53
N SER A 3 -20.30 -4.21 -6.73
CA SER A 3 -21.66 -4.52 -6.27
C SER A 3 -21.77 -5.78 -5.41
N PHE A 4 -20.65 -6.32 -4.91
CA PHE A 4 -20.66 -7.59 -4.15
C PHE A 4 -20.44 -7.46 -2.63
N PHE A 5 -20.23 -6.26 -2.08
CA PHE A 5 -20.06 -6.08 -0.63
C PHE A 5 -20.94 -4.96 -0.06
N THR A 6 -22.25 -5.05 -0.34
CA THR A 6 -23.29 -4.51 0.54
C THR A 6 -23.95 -5.66 1.28
N ARG A 7 -23.26 -6.21 2.28
CA ARG A 7 -23.92 -6.89 3.40
C ARG A 7 -23.31 -6.39 4.70
N GLN A 8 -24.21 -5.89 5.53
CA GLN A 8 -23.99 -5.39 6.87
C GLN A 8 -23.15 -6.38 7.70
N ALA A 9 -22.01 -5.93 8.18
CA ALA A 9 -21.40 -6.48 9.39
C ALA A 9 -21.49 -5.39 10.47
N THR A 10 -22.65 -5.30 11.11
CA THR A 10 -22.76 -4.66 12.41
C THR A 10 -22.01 -5.51 13.42
N PHE A 11 -20.80 -5.12 13.79
CA PHE A 11 -20.12 -5.67 14.96
C PHE A 11 -20.07 -4.60 16.05
N THR A 12 -20.97 -4.74 17.01
CA THR A 12 -21.07 -3.93 18.22
C THR A 12 -20.23 -4.52 19.35
N GLY A 13 -19.30 -3.71 19.88
CA GLY A 13 -18.83 -3.80 21.28
C GLY A 13 -17.31 -3.70 21.47
N PRO A 14 -16.81 -3.25 22.64
CA PRO A 14 -17.35 -2.27 23.58
C PRO A 14 -16.51 -0.97 23.62
N ARG A 15 -17.15 0.13 24.03
CA ARG A 15 -16.47 1.38 24.36
C ARG A 15 -15.61 1.18 25.62
N LEU A 16 -14.32 1.45 25.51
CA LEU A 16 -13.51 1.84 26.67
C LEU A 16 -12.88 3.20 26.40
N SER A 17 -13.47 4.19 27.05
CA SER A 17 -12.92 5.54 27.24
C SER A 17 -11.69 5.43 28.14
N TYR A 18 -10.55 5.97 27.73
CA TYR A 18 -9.63 6.69 28.63
C TYR A 18 -8.64 7.55 27.82
N ARG A 19 -8.63 8.84 28.15
CA ARG A 19 -7.56 9.84 27.95
C ARG A 19 -7.20 10.38 29.37
N PRO A 20 -6.08 11.09 29.62
CA PRO A 20 -5.24 11.82 28.67
C PRO A 20 -3.70 11.76 28.86
N ALA A 21 -3.01 12.29 27.83
CA ALA A 21 -1.78 13.10 27.82
C ALA A 21 -0.40 12.50 28.19
N TYR A 22 0.45 12.32 27.16
CA TYR A 22 1.84 12.82 27.12
C TYR A 22 2.22 13.25 25.69
N PRO A 23 3.02 14.31 25.49
CA PRO A 23 3.44 14.80 24.18
C PRO A 23 4.76 14.15 23.74
N GLY A 24 4.85 13.69 22.50
CA GLY A 24 6.12 13.29 21.91
C GLY A 24 6.00 12.17 20.89
N THR A 25 6.02 12.56 19.62
CA THR A 25 6.13 11.70 18.43
C THR A 25 4.92 10.79 18.14
N GLN A 26 4.08 11.27 17.22
CA GLN A 26 3.08 10.46 16.53
C GLN A 26 3.75 9.24 15.88
N LYS A 27 3.68 8.10 16.54
CA LYS A 27 3.75 6.80 15.86
C LYS A 27 2.33 6.23 15.84
N LYS A 28 1.48 6.84 15.02
CA LYS A 28 0.26 6.17 14.55
C LYS A 28 0.72 5.09 13.57
N ARG A 29 1.24 3.99 14.11
CA ARG A 29 1.39 2.73 13.36
C ARG A 29 0.00 2.35 12.88
N SER A 30 -0.07 1.84 11.65
CA SER A 30 -1.24 1.20 11.07
C SER A 30 -2.03 0.44 12.13
N GLU A 31 -3.35 0.61 12.16
CA GLU A 31 -4.26 -0.17 13.02
C GLU A 31 -4.17 -1.68 12.70
N PHE A 32 -3.53 -2.05 11.60
CA PHE A 32 -3.28 -3.42 11.18
C PHE A 32 -1.91 -3.93 11.66
N GLY A 33 -1.92 -5.10 12.31
CA GLY A 33 -0.71 -5.84 12.63
C GLY A 33 -0.01 -6.35 11.36
N VAL A 34 1.32 -6.51 11.42
CA VAL A 34 2.14 -7.00 10.29
C VAL A 34 1.59 -8.31 9.70
N PHE A 35 1.09 -9.21 10.55
CA PHE A 35 0.49 -10.48 10.11
C PHE A 35 -0.85 -10.32 9.39
N GLN A 36 -1.67 -9.33 9.79
CA GLN A 36 -2.93 -9.03 9.11
C GLN A 36 -2.65 -8.45 7.72
N LEU A 37 -1.68 -7.55 7.64
CA LEU A 37 -1.24 -6.95 6.38
C LEU A 37 -0.69 -8.05 5.44
N ALA A 38 0.18 -8.92 5.95
CA ALA A 38 0.75 -10.03 5.19
C ALA A 38 -0.32 -11.03 4.72
N SER A 39 -1.29 -11.36 5.56
CA SER A 39 -2.42 -12.22 5.20
C SER A 39 -3.27 -11.59 4.09
N TRP A 40 -3.57 -10.30 4.19
CA TRP A 40 -4.35 -9.57 3.20
C TRP A 40 -3.64 -9.47 1.85
N PHE A 41 -2.34 -9.14 1.85
CA PHE A 41 -1.53 -9.11 0.63
C PHE A 41 -1.32 -10.50 0.02
N SER A 42 -1.23 -11.55 0.83
CA SER A 42 -1.15 -12.93 0.33
C SER A 42 -2.45 -13.35 -0.36
N ALA A 43 -3.60 -13.02 0.24
CA ALA A 43 -4.91 -13.28 -0.36
C ALA A 43 -5.11 -12.50 -1.67
N LEU A 44 -4.67 -11.22 -1.70
CA LEU A 44 -4.68 -10.41 -2.92
C LEU A 44 -3.77 -11.00 -4.00
N ALA A 45 -2.53 -11.34 -3.68
CA ALA A 45 -1.59 -11.92 -4.63
C ALA A 45 -2.08 -13.26 -5.22
N PHE A 46 -2.87 -14.02 -4.44
CA PHE A 46 -3.48 -15.26 -4.93
C PHE A 46 -4.71 -15.02 -5.83
N ALA A 47 -5.51 -13.99 -5.53
CA ALA A 47 -6.76 -13.70 -6.23
C ALA A 47 -6.60 -12.78 -7.46
N THR A 48 -5.41 -12.19 -7.66
CA THR A 48 -5.16 -11.20 -8.71
C THR A 48 -4.66 -11.82 -10.00
N ASP A 49 -5.07 -11.22 -11.10
CA ASP A 49 -4.51 -11.50 -12.42
C ASP A 49 -3.16 -10.80 -12.60
N TYR A 50 -2.50 -11.08 -13.73
CA TYR A 50 -1.21 -10.48 -14.06
C TYR A 50 -1.27 -8.94 -14.07
N ASP A 51 -2.37 -8.37 -14.55
CA ASP A 51 -2.55 -6.93 -14.72
C ASP A 51 -2.71 -6.18 -13.38
N THR A 52 -3.31 -6.82 -12.38
CA THR A 52 -3.51 -6.23 -11.04
C THR A 52 -2.33 -6.45 -10.09
N ARG A 53 -1.34 -7.26 -10.47
CA ARG A 53 -0.15 -7.53 -9.65
C ARG A 53 0.65 -6.26 -9.32
N SER A 54 0.85 -5.37 -10.29
CA SER A 54 1.56 -4.10 -10.06
C SER A 54 0.81 -3.18 -9.09
N MET A 55 -0.52 -3.29 -9.00
CA MET A 55 -1.30 -2.53 -8.02
C MET A 55 -1.02 -3.00 -6.59
N ILE A 56 -0.80 -4.29 -6.39
CA ILE A 56 -0.46 -4.85 -5.08
C ILE A 56 0.87 -4.30 -4.58
N GLU A 57 1.88 -4.21 -5.46
CA GLU A 57 3.20 -3.66 -5.11
C GLU A 57 3.11 -2.20 -4.65
N VAL A 58 2.30 -1.39 -5.36
CA VAL A 58 2.05 0.01 -4.98
C VAL A 58 1.29 0.09 -3.65
N LEU A 59 0.26 -0.74 -3.45
CA LEU A 59 -0.47 -0.80 -2.17
C LEU A 59 0.44 -1.23 -1.01
N PHE A 60 1.33 -2.17 -1.25
CA PHE A 60 2.33 -2.61 -0.27
C PHE A 60 3.32 -1.50 0.06
N ALA A 61 3.77 -0.74 -0.95
CA ALA A 61 4.63 0.43 -0.76
C ALA A 61 3.92 1.51 0.08
N ILE A 62 2.64 1.79 -0.19
CA ILE A 62 1.83 2.71 0.63
C ILE A 62 1.74 2.23 2.08
N ALA A 63 1.57 0.93 2.31
CA ALA A 63 1.43 0.39 3.66
C ALA A 63 2.77 0.31 4.44
N SER A 64 3.89 0.13 3.73
CA SER A 64 5.18 -0.21 4.34
C SER A 64 6.17 0.95 4.37
N ILE A 65 6.10 1.88 3.42
CA ILE A 65 7.11 2.94 3.22
C ILE A 65 6.55 4.28 3.70
N PRO A 66 7.12 4.89 4.75
CA PRO A 66 6.63 6.15 5.30
C PRO A 66 6.58 7.31 4.31
N ASP A 67 7.57 7.43 3.41
CA ASP A 67 7.60 8.48 2.37
C ASP A 67 6.39 8.35 1.43
N VAL A 68 6.11 7.14 0.94
CA VAL A 68 4.97 6.85 0.07
C VAL A 68 3.65 7.03 0.82
N ALA A 69 3.58 6.56 2.07
CA ALA A 69 2.41 6.72 2.94
C ALA A 69 2.07 8.18 3.25
N SER A 70 3.07 9.06 3.24
CA SER A 70 2.89 10.50 3.49
C SER A 70 2.15 11.22 2.35
N VAL A 71 2.08 10.63 1.16
CA VAL A 71 1.32 11.15 0.03
C VAL A 71 -0.17 10.97 0.32
N ALA A 72 -0.81 12.01 0.81
CA ALA A 72 -2.22 11.97 1.15
C ALA A 72 -3.12 12.01 -0.10
N PRO A 73 -4.20 11.20 -0.13
CA PRO A 73 -5.19 11.27 -1.21
C PRO A 73 -5.97 12.61 -1.15
N PRO A 74 -6.59 13.04 -2.26
CA PRO A 74 -7.38 14.28 -2.26
C PRO A 74 -8.58 14.20 -1.30
N ALA A 75 -8.65 15.10 -0.32
CA ALA A 75 -9.58 15.02 0.81
C ALA A 75 -11.07 15.29 0.49
N LYS A 76 -11.39 15.85 -0.67
CA LYS A 76 -12.73 16.41 -0.96
C LYS A 76 -13.70 15.40 -1.60
N THR A 77 -13.30 14.19 -1.96
CA THR A 77 -14.13 13.35 -2.84
C THR A 77 -13.93 11.85 -2.59
N ASN A 78 -15.04 11.15 -2.35
CA ASN A 78 -15.06 9.70 -2.09
C ASN A 78 -15.32 8.87 -3.36
N GLN A 79 -15.70 9.51 -4.47
CA GLN A 79 -16.04 8.83 -5.73
C GLN A 79 -15.47 9.60 -6.92
N TYR A 80 -14.71 8.92 -7.77
CA TYR A 80 -14.14 9.48 -8.99
C TYR A 80 -14.76 8.79 -10.21
N ASN A 81 -15.18 9.59 -11.19
CA ASN A 81 -15.64 9.05 -12.47
C ASN A 81 -14.50 9.16 -13.50
N LEU A 82 -13.58 8.19 -13.47
CA LEU A 82 -12.36 8.23 -14.27
C LEU A 82 -12.62 8.07 -15.78
N SER A 83 -13.75 7.52 -16.20
CA SER A 83 -14.06 7.32 -17.63
C SER A 83 -14.29 8.63 -18.39
N ILE A 84 -14.57 9.73 -17.68
CA ILE A 84 -14.76 11.07 -18.27
C ILE A 84 -13.41 11.75 -18.58
N GLY A 85 -12.30 11.21 -18.07
CA GLY A 85 -10.96 11.78 -18.22
C GLY A 85 -10.63 12.88 -17.22
N TYR A 86 -9.42 13.42 -17.30
CA TYR A 86 -8.86 14.37 -16.32
C TYR A 86 -8.38 15.69 -16.93
N SER A 87 -8.62 15.91 -18.22
CA SER A 87 -8.16 17.10 -18.95
C SER A 87 -9.30 17.81 -19.65
N PHE A 88 -9.09 19.09 -19.98
CA PHE A 88 -10.03 19.86 -20.77
C PHE A 88 -10.05 19.35 -22.22
N VAL A 89 -11.23 18.97 -22.71
CA VAL A 89 -11.40 18.42 -24.06
C VAL A 89 -12.16 19.40 -24.94
N LYS A 90 -11.44 20.09 -25.84
CA LYS A 90 -11.98 21.17 -26.67
C LYS A 90 -13.19 20.75 -27.50
N HIS A 91 -13.10 19.61 -28.19
CA HIS A 91 -14.14 19.17 -29.12
C HIS A 91 -15.47 18.87 -28.43
N LEU A 92 -15.45 18.36 -27.19
CA LEU A 92 -16.67 18.09 -26.43
C LEU A 92 -17.40 19.39 -26.06
N ILE A 93 -16.66 20.41 -25.65
CA ILE A 93 -17.22 21.73 -25.34
C ILE A 93 -17.72 22.41 -26.62
N THR A 94 -16.97 22.27 -27.72
CA THR A 94 -17.36 22.79 -29.04
C THR A 94 -18.71 22.21 -29.46
N SER A 95 -18.84 20.88 -29.40
CA SER A 95 -20.08 20.19 -29.73
C SER A 95 -21.25 20.60 -28.84
N ASP A 96 -21.03 20.80 -27.53
CA ASP A 96 -22.07 21.28 -26.62
C ASP A 96 -22.56 22.68 -27.06
N VAL A 97 -21.63 23.60 -27.34
CA VAL A 97 -21.93 24.99 -27.74
C VAL A 97 -22.65 25.03 -29.10
N GLU A 98 -22.18 24.25 -30.07
CA GLU A 98 -22.80 24.14 -31.40
C GLU A 98 -24.22 23.58 -31.32
N SER A 99 -24.46 22.58 -30.45
CA SER A 99 -25.77 21.98 -30.24
C SER A 99 -26.78 22.91 -29.55
N GLY A 100 -26.29 23.83 -28.71
CA GLY A 100 -27.10 24.82 -27.99
C GLY A 100 -27.36 26.12 -28.74
N GLY A 101 -26.92 26.22 -30.01
CA GLY A 101 -27.12 27.42 -30.82
C GLY A 101 -28.57 27.65 -31.21
N TYR A 102 -28.99 28.91 -31.27
CA TYR A 102 -30.31 29.33 -31.76
C TYR A 102 -30.52 28.98 -33.26
N GLY A 103 -29.45 28.61 -33.97
CA GLY A 103 -29.48 28.25 -35.38
C GLY A 103 -29.43 29.45 -36.33
N TYR A 104 -29.19 29.15 -37.61
CA TYR A 104 -29.00 30.15 -38.66
C TYR A 104 -30.21 31.08 -38.84
N CYS A 105 -31.43 30.53 -38.87
CA CYS A 105 -32.65 31.30 -39.16
C CYS A 105 -32.93 32.42 -38.13
N ASN A 106 -32.41 32.27 -36.91
CA ASN A 106 -32.61 33.24 -35.83
C ASN A 106 -31.48 34.30 -35.75
N SER A 107 -30.47 34.19 -36.62
CA SER A 107 -29.31 35.09 -36.65
C SER A 107 -29.60 36.43 -37.36
N ALA A 108 -28.73 37.41 -37.15
CA ALA A 108 -28.78 38.67 -37.88
C ALA A 108 -28.33 38.50 -39.35
N GLU A 109 -27.43 37.57 -39.61
CA GLU A 109 -26.91 37.24 -40.93
C GLU A 109 -28.00 36.72 -41.87
N ALA A 110 -28.95 35.93 -41.34
CA ALA A 110 -30.11 35.47 -42.11
C ALA A 110 -31.01 36.63 -42.59
N LYS A 111 -30.94 37.79 -41.93
CA LYS A 111 -31.76 38.98 -42.23
C LYS A 111 -31.03 40.01 -43.11
N LEU A 112 -29.81 39.71 -43.60
CA LEU A 112 -29.07 40.62 -44.46
C LEU A 112 -29.79 40.83 -45.79
N SER A 113 -29.84 42.07 -46.27
CA SER A 113 -30.40 42.37 -47.59
C SER A 113 -29.56 41.76 -48.72
N ILE A 114 -30.23 41.51 -49.83
CA ILE A 114 -29.61 41.12 -51.11
C ILE A 114 -28.85 42.35 -51.63
N PHE A 115 -27.65 42.16 -52.15
CA PHE A 115 -26.89 43.24 -52.77
C PHE A 115 -27.40 43.58 -54.18
N PRO A 116 -27.13 44.79 -54.68
CA PRO A 116 -27.42 45.11 -56.08
C PRO A 116 -26.71 44.10 -57.00
N HIS A 117 -27.46 43.50 -57.92
CA HIS A 117 -26.99 42.50 -58.89
C HIS A 117 -26.60 41.12 -58.31
N GLU A 118 -26.98 40.82 -57.07
CA GLU A 118 -26.80 39.49 -56.47
C GLU A 118 -28.04 38.61 -56.68
N GLU A 119 -27.85 37.35 -57.07
CA GLU A 119 -28.94 36.38 -57.16
C GLU A 119 -29.33 35.84 -55.76
N GLU A 120 -30.57 35.39 -55.57
CA GLU A 120 -31.02 34.89 -54.25
C GLU A 120 -30.19 33.69 -53.77
N TRP A 121 -29.74 32.82 -54.68
CA TRP A 121 -28.88 31.70 -54.34
C TRP A 121 -27.51 32.16 -53.81
N ASP A 122 -26.92 33.17 -54.45
CA ASP A 122 -25.66 33.77 -54.02
C ASP A 122 -25.82 34.50 -52.68
N ALA A 123 -26.93 35.23 -52.51
CA ALA A 123 -27.27 35.89 -51.26
C ALA A 123 -27.44 34.87 -50.12
N SER A 124 -28.17 33.78 -50.34
CA SER A 124 -28.36 32.70 -49.36
C SER A 124 -27.03 32.06 -48.96
N THR A 125 -26.19 31.75 -49.95
CA THR A 125 -24.84 31.21 -49.73
C THR A 125 -23.99 32.18 -48.93
N ARG A 126 -23.93 33.46 -49.32
CA ARG A 126 -23.19 34.50 -48.60
C ARG A 126 -23.66 34.64 -47.15
N ARG A 127 -24.97 34.69 -46.90
CA ARG A 127 -25.54 34.80 -45.55
C ARG A 127 -25.16 33.60 -44.68
N HIS A 128 -25.32 32.38 -45.20
CA HIS A 128 -25.00 31.15 -44.47
C HIS A 128 -23.49 31.03 -44.19
N THR A 129 -22.64 31.31 -45.17
CA THR A 129 -21.17 31.29 -44.98
C THR A 129 -20.71 32.36 -44.01
N THR A 130 -21.32 33.55 -44.04
CA THR A 130 -21.04 34.64 -43.08
C THR A 130 -21.44 34.22 -41.67
N TYR A 131 -22.64 33.66 -41.49
CA TYR A 131 -23.11 33.12 -40.23
C TYR A 131 -22.14 32.09 -39.67
N LYS A 132 -21.83 31.04 -40.45
CA LYS A 132 -20.97 29.94 -40.01
C LYS A 132 -19.59 30.45 -39.62
N ARG A 133 -18.99 31.31 -40.44
CA ARG A 133 -17.68 31.91 -40.15
C ARG A 133 -17.68 32.73 -38.85
N ASN A 134 -18.69 33.57 -38.65
CA ASN A 134 -18.81 34.40 -37.44
C ASN A 134 -19.06 33.54 -36.20
N PHE A 135 -19.94 32.55 -36.32
CA PHE A 135 -20.27 31.63 -35.23
C PHE A 135 -19.04 30.81 -34.83
N ASP A 136 -18.40 30.12 -35.77
CA ASP A 136 -17.22 29.28 -35.53
C ASP A 136 -16.07 30.12 -34.92
N PHE A 137 -15.87 31.35 -35.39
CA PHE A 137 -14.88 32.27 -34.83
C PHE A 137 -15.16 32.61 -33.36
N LYS A 138 -16.42 32.93 -33.02
CA LYS A 138 -16.84 33.26 -31.65
C LYS A 138 -16.78 32.05 -30.73
N VAL A 139 -17.20 30.87 -31.20
CA VAL A 139 -17.11 29.61 -30.47
C VAL A 139 -15.65 29.27 -30.17
N LYS A 140 -14.76 29.39 -31.17
CA LYS A 140 -13.32 29.16 -30.98
C LYS A 140 -12.72 30.11 -29.94
N ALA A 141 -13.05 31.40 -29.99
CA ALA A 141 -12.59 32.38 -29.01
C ALA A 141 -13.07 32.03 -27.58
N PHE A 142 -14.34 31.65 -27.43
CA PHE A 142 -14.91 31.22 -26.16
C PHE A 142 -14.26 29.96 -25.60
N ILE A 143 -14.00 28.95 -26.44
CA ILE A 143 -13.29 27.73 -26.02
C ILE A 143 -11.86 28.06 -25.60
N SER A 144 -11.15 28.92 -26.35
CA SER A 144 -9.81 29.36 -25.97
C SER A 144 -9.81 30.11 -24.63
N TYR A 145 -10.84 30.93 -24.37
CA TYR A 145 -11.02 31.57 -23.06
C TYR A 145 -11.21 30.53 -21.95
N LEU A 146 -12.07 29.53 -22.14
CA LEU A 146 -12.27 28.47 -21.15
C LEU A 146 -10.99 27.66 -20.94
N GLU A 147 -10.32 27.25 -22.00
CA GLU A 147 -9.06 26.51 -21.93
C GLU A 147 -7.99 27.28 -21.14
N SER A 148 -7.90 28.61 -21.31
CA SER A 148 -6.92 29.43 -20.58
C SER A 148 -7.09 29.40 -19.06
N GLN A 149 -8.28 29.05 -18.58
CA GLN A 149 -8.59 28.93 -17.16
C GLN A 149 -8.27 27.55 -16.61
N TRP A 150 -8.02 26.56 -17.47
CA TRP A 150 -7.65 25.23 -17.04
C TRP A 150 -6.18 25.21 -16.58
N PRO A 151 -5.82 24.55 -15.45
CA PRO A 151 -6.69 23.85 -14.50
C PRO A 151 -7.11 24.73 -13.32
N CYS A 152 -8.41 24.90 -13.10
CA CYS A 152 -8.97 25.54 -11.90
C CYS A 152 -10.20 24.77 -11.37
N GLU A 153 -10.57 24.95 -10.10
CA GLU A 153 -11.72 24.24 -9.50
C GLU A 153 -13.06 24.71 -10.08
N ARG A 154 -13.16 26.00 -10.38
CA ARG A 154 -14.38 26.63 -10.90
C ARG A 154 -13.98 27.65 -11.97
N PRO A 155 -14.39 27.46 -13.23
CA PRO A 155 -14.18 28.48 -14.24
C PRO A 155 -14.96 29.74 -13.85
N LYS A 156 -14.34 30.89 -14.13
CA LYS A 156 -14.93 32.21 -13.99
C LYS A 156 -16.12 32.34 -14.93
N LYS A 157 -17.11 33.11 -14.49
CA LYS A 157 -18.24 33.46 -15.34
C LYS A 157 -17.72 34.40 -16.44
N PRO A 158 -17.98 34.12 -17.72
CA PRO A 158 -17.57 35.02 -18.79
C PRO A 158 -18.29 36.36 -18.69
N THR A 159 -17.53 37.43 -18.87
CA THR A 159 -18.05 38.80 -19.03
C THR A 159 -18.50 39.05 -20.47
N GLU A 160 -19.14 40.19 -20.73
CA GLU A 160 -19.51 40.63 -22.09
C GLU A 160 -18.31 40.62 -23.06
N SER A 161 -17.13 41.06 -22.60
CA SER A 161 -15.91 41.06 -23.43
C SER A 161 -15.40 39.65 -23.72
N ASP A 162 -15.55 38.72 -22.77
CA ASP A 162 -15.08 37.33 -22.92
C ASP A 162 -15.95 36.54 -23.93
N CYS A 163 -17.22 36.89 -24.02
CA CYS A 163 -18.20 36.30 -24.94
C CYS A 163 -18.67 37.28 -26.01
N ALA A 164 -17.78 38.17 -26.49
CA ALA A 164 -18.14 39.29 -27.36
C ALA A 164 -19.01 38.87 -28.56
N GLY A 165 -20.29 39.18 -28.46
CA GLY A 165 -21.33 38.84 -29.43
C GLY A 165 -21.58 37.35 -29.64
N LEU A 166 -21.09 36.44 -28.79
CA LEU A 166 -21.50 35.02 -28.79
C LEU A 166 -22.93 34.85 -28.26
N ARG A 167 -23.33 35.71 -27.32
CA ARG A 167 -24.70 35.77 -26.77
C ARG A 167 -25.79 35.99 -27.83
N ALA A 168 -25.43 36.51 -28.99
CA ALA A 168 -26.33 36.66 -30.13
C ALA A 168 -26.67 35.32 -30.82
N TYR A 169 -25.89 34.26 -30.56
CA TYR A 169 -26.01 32.96 -31.22
C TYR A 169 -26.40 31.83 -30.27
N VAL A 170 -26.05 31.93 -28.98
CA VAL A 170 -26.20 30.87 -27.96
C VAL A 170 -26.52 31.48 -26.60
N ASP A 171 -27.30 30.76 -25.78
CA ASP A 171 -27.40 31.05 -24.35
C ASP A 171 -26.10 30.66 -23.63
N VAL A 172 -25.25 31.68 -23.40
CA VAL A 172 -23.96 31.52 -22.72
C VAL A 172 -24.12 31.09 -21.27
N ASP A 173 -25.20 31.49 -20.58
CA ASP A 173 -25.41 31.20 -19.16
C ASP A 173 -25.85 29.73 -18.95
N GLU A 174 -26.67 29.21 -19.85
CA GLU A 174 -27.00 27.78 -19.89
C GLU A 174 -25.75 26.95 -20.25
N THR A 175 -25.03 27.37 -21.29
CA THR A 175 -23.82 26.69 -21.76
C THR A 175 -22.75 26.61 -20.66
N ILE A 176 -22.45 27.71 -19.95
CA ILE A 176 -21.45 27.69 -18.88
C ILE A 176 -21.89 26.81 -17.70
N THR A 177 -23.20 26.67 -17.47
CA THR A 177 -23.76 25.79 -16.44
C THR A 177 -23.51 24.32 -16.80
N ALA A 178 -23.78 23.94 -18.07
CA ALA A 178 -23.45 22.61 -18.58
C ALA A 178 -21.95 22.32 -18.49
N VAL A 179 -21.11 23.26 -18.96
CA VAL A 179 -19.64 23.14 -18.89
C VAL A 179 -19.16 22.97 -17.45
N ARG A 180 -19.69 23.73 -16.49
CA ARG A 180 -19.32 23.64 -15.06
C ARG A 180 -19.54 22.26 -14.46
N SER A 181 -20.61 21.58 -14.86
CA SER A 181 -20.91 20.22 -14.38
C SER A 181 -19.80 19.23 -14.77
N ARG A 182 -19.37 19.28 -16.05
CA ARG A 182 -18.29 18.45 -16.59
C ARG A 182 -16.92 18.86 -16.07
N TRP A 183 -16.68 20.17 -16.00
CA TRP A 183 -15.45 20.75 -15.47
C TRP A 183 -15.13 20.29 -14.06
N LYS A 184 -16.15 20.20 -13.19
CA LYS A 184 -16.00 19.69 -11.82
C LYS A 184 -15.42 18.27 -11.81
N ILE A 185 -15.93 17.40 -12.67
CA ILE A 185 -15.47 16.00 -12.77
C ILE A 185 -14.03 15.96 -13.29
N TRP A 186 -13.73 16.69 -14.37
CA TRP A 186 -12.35 16.80 -14.88
C TRP A 186 -11.40 17.29 -13.80
N TYR A 187 -11.77 18.32 -13.04
CA TYR A 187 -10.90 18.88 -12.01
C TYR A 187 -10.66 17.89 -10.85
N GLN A 188 -11.69 17.15 -10.43
CA GLN A 188 -11.55 16.08 -9.44
C GLN A 188 -10.60 14.98 -9.94
N ASN A 189 -10.78 14.54 -11.18
CA ASN A 189 -9.92 13.54 -11.80
C ASN A 189 -8.49 14.06 -12.01
N HIS A 190 -8.31 15.35 -12.30
CA HIS A 190 -7.00 16.01 -12.40
C HIS A 190 -6.27 16.02 -11.05
N LEU A 191 -6.97 16.31 -9.95
CA LEU A 191 -6.39 16.21 -8.61
C LEU A 191 -5.99 14.77 -8.27
N PHE A 192 -6.81 13.80 -8.67
CA PHE A 192 -6.49 12.38 -8.49
C PHE A 192 -5.27 11.97 -9.33
N TYR A 193 -5.20 12.40 -10.60
CA TYR A 193 -4.04 12.18 -11.46
C TYR A 193 -2.76 12.80 -10.88
N LYS A 194 -2.84 14.03 -10.36
CA LYS A 194 -1.72 14.67 -9.65
C LYS A 194 -1.29 13.89 -8.41
N TYR A 195 -2.25 13.34 -7.66
CA TYR A 195 -1.97 12.47 -6.54
C TYR A 195 -1.21 11.20 -6.99
N LEU A 196 -1.70 10.51 -8.03
CA LEU A 196 -1.04 9.33 -8.58
C LEU A 196 0.36 9.65 -9.11
N THR A 197 0.56 10.83 -9.70
CA THR A 197 1.88 11.28 -10.17
C THR A 197 2.85 11.43 -9.01
N LYS A 198 2.44 12.12 -7.93
CA LYS A 198 3.25 12.26 -6.71
C LYS A 198 3.54 10.92 -6.04
N LEU A 199 2.57 10.02 -6.07
CA LEU A 199 2.72 8.67 -5.54
C LEU A 199 3.77 7.89 -6.36
N ALA A 200 3.68 7.94 -7.69
CA ALA A 200 4.65 7.31 -8.59
C ALA A 200 6.06 7.88 -8.41
N GLU A 201 6.20 9.20 -8.26
CA GLU A 201 7.48 9.84 -7.92
C GLU A 201 8.03 9.34 -6.58
N ALA A 202 7.18 9.26 -5.55
CA ALA A 202 7.59 8.77 -4.23
C ALA A 202 8.06 7.32 -4.27
N VAL A 203 7.36 6.45 -5.01
CA VAL A 203 7.77 5.06 -5.23
C VAL A 203 9.06 4.98 -6.03
N SER A 204 9.23 5.81 -7.07
CA SER A 204 10.43 5.83 -7.89
C SER A 204 11.67 6.23 -7.10
N ARG A 205 11.54 7.10 -6.09
CA ARG A 205 12.65 7.40 -5.16
C ARG A 205 13.09 6.22 -4.31
N GLN A 206 12.24 5.20 -4.17
CA GLN A 206 12.57 3.97 -3.43
C GLN A 206 13.26 2.93 -4.31
N SER A 207 13.45 3.18 -5.61
CA SER A 207 14.18 2.25 -6.47
C SER A 207 15.61 2.16 -5.97
N ILE A 208 15.89 1.07 -5.28
CA ILE A 208 17.21 0.65 -4.86
C ILE A 208 18.05 0.49 -6.13
N ASP A 209 19.23 1.13 -6.15
CA ASP A 209 20.27 0.84 -7.14
C ASP A 209 20.41 -0.69 -7.22
N SER A 210 20.29 -1.25 -8.43
CA SER A 210 20.42 -2.70 -8.68
C SER A 210 21.79 -3.28 -8.25
N SER A 211 22.65 -2.44 -7.68
CA SER A 211 23.90 -2.78 -7.01
C SER A 211 23.74 -3.34 -5.58
N MET A 212 22.56 -3.27 -4.95
CA MET A 212 22.37 -3.97 -3.67
C MET A 212 22.16 -5.46 -3.94
N GLY A 213 23.14 -6.26 -3.52
CA GLY A 213 23.41 -7.62 -3.97
C GLY A 213 22.20 -8.53 -4.04
N GLN A 214 22.30 -9.49 -4.98
CA GLN A 214 21.39 -10.62 -5.12
C GLN A 214 20.82 -11.01 -3.76
N LEU A 215 19.50 -10.91 -3.62
CA LEU A 215 18.78 -11.58 -2.53
C LEU A 215 19.41 -12.97 -2.39
N PRO A 216 19.85 -13.37 -1.18
CA PRO A 216 20.46 -14.68 -1.01
C PRO A 216 19.52 -15.68 -1.65
N PRO A 217 20.00 -16.53 -2.58
CA PRO A 217 19.15 -17.43 -3.32
C PRO A 217 18.28 -18.16 -2.31
N LEU A 218 16.96 -18.10 -2.51
CA LEU A 218 16.01 -18.83 -1.69
C LEU A 218 16.59 -20.23 -1.52
N PRO A 219 16.73 -20.75 -0.29
CA PRO A 219 17.33 -22.06 -0.08
C PRO A 219 16.67 -23.01 -1.05
N LYS A 220 17.44 -23.54 -2.01
CA LYS A 220 16.93 -24.55 -2.93
C LYS A 220 16.55 -25.69 -2.01
N LEU A 221 15.25 -25.86 -1.74
CA LEU A 221 14.81 -27.07 -1.07
C LEU A 221 15.35 -28.20 -1.96
N PRO A 222 16.15 -29.12 -1.40
CA PRO A 222 16.66 -30.24 -2.19
C PRO A 222 15.44 -30.86 -2.86
N ALA A 223 15.55 -31.13 -4.15
CA ALA A 223 14.49 -31.79 -4.90
C ALA A 223 14.18 -33.09 -4.15
N TYR A 224 13.14 -33.05 -3.32
CA TYR A 224 12.66 -34.22 -2.63
C TYR A 224 12.29 -35.16 -3.77
N THR A 225 12.97 -36.29 -3.86
CA THR A 225 12.39 -37.45 -4.50
C THR A 225 11.06 -37.62 -3.77
N LEU A 226 9.98 -37.20 -4.42
CA LEU A 226 8.63 -37.45 -3.94
C LEU A 226 8.49 -38.96 -3.94
N VAL A 227 8.88 -39.58 -2.82
CA VAL A 227 8.52 -40.96 -2.54
C VAL A 227 7.02 -40.88 -2.39
N ALA A 228 6.32 -41.26 -3.46
CA ALA A 228 4.88 -41.36 -3.47
C ALA A 228 4.49 -42.19 -2.25
N SER A 229 3.93 -41.54 -1.23
CA SER A 229 3.37 -42.25 -0.10
C SER A 229 2.21 -43.06 -0.64
N ASN A 230 2.31 -44.39 -0.58
CA ASN A 230 1.20 -45.29 -0.91
C ASN A 230 -0.02 -45.07 -0.01
N LYS A 231 0.13 -44.28 1.06
CA LYS A 231 -0.97 -43.79 1.89
C LYS A 231 -1.27 -42.38 1.41
N GLY A 232 -2.47 -42.14 0.86
CA GLY A 232 -2.94 -40.83 0.39
C GLY A 232 -3.07 -39.76 1.48
N PHE A 233 -2.47 -39.96 2.65
CA PHE A 233 -2.32 -39.02 3.74
C PHE A 233 -0.95 -39.23 4.40
N ALA A 234 -0.35 -38.16 4.92
CA ALA A 234 0.88 -38.24 5.71
C ALA A 234 0.52 -38.26 7.21
N ALA A 235 0.88 -39.33 7.92
CA ALA A 235 0.78 -39.34 9.37
C ALA A 235 1.91 -38.47 9.97
N THR A 236 1.72 -37.95 11.19
CA THR A 236 2.77 -37.20 11.90
C THR A 236 4.05 -38.02 12.05
N ALA A 237 3.93 -39.33 12.29
CA ALA A 237 5.07 -40.25 12.31
C ALA A 237 5.83 -40.31 10.97
N ASP A 238 5.13 -40.21 9.82
CA ASP A 238 5.77 -40.22 8.50
C ASP A 238 6.56 -38.92 8.26
N LEU A 239 6.10 -37.78 8.80
CA LEU A 239 6.80 -36.50 8.75
C LEU A 239 8.11 -36.52 9.56
N PHE A 240 8.11 -37.13 10.74
CA PHE A 240 9.30 -37.24 11.58
C PHE A 240 10.26 -38.37 11.15
N ALA A 241 9.75 -39.43 10.52
CA ALA A 241 10.59 -40.52 10.00
C ALA A 241 11.42 -40.10 8.78
N GLN A 242 10.89 -39.22 7.93
CA GLN A 242 11.60 -38.71 6.75
C GLN A 242 12.62 -37.60 7.09
N ASN A 243 12.42 -36.90 8.20
CA ASN A 243 13.32 -35.86 8.68
C ASN A 243 14.14 -36.41 9.84
N GLN A 244 15.14 -37.24 9.55
CA GLN A 244 16.17 -37.51 10.56
C GLN A 244 16.81 -36.16 10.91
N PRO A 245 16.93 -35.81 12.21
CA PRO A 245 17.64 -34.60 12.59
C PRO A 245 19.03 -34.67 11.96
N PRO A 246 19.49 -33.61 11.28
CA PRO A 246 20.80 -33.63 10.65
C PRO A 246 21.82 -34.05 11.70
N ILE A 247 22.61 -35.09 11.39
CA ILE A 247 23.71 -35.52 12.24
C ILE A 247 24.77 -34.43 12.10
N ILE A 248 24.66 -33.39 12.92
CA ILE A 248 25.63 -32.30 12.94
C ILE A 248 26.88 -32.86 13.59
N ARG A 249 27.95 -33.03 12.80
CA ARG A 249 29.26 -33.36 13.35
C ARG A 249 29.67 -32.29 14.36
N PRO A 250 30.40 -32.62 15.43
CA PRO A 250 30.81 -31.64 16.44
C PRO A 250 31.45 -30.38 15.81
N GLU A 251 32.23 -30.56 14.75
CA GLU A 251 32.85 -29.52 13.94
C GLU A 251 31.88 -28.63 13.12
N ASP A 252 30.69 -29.13 12.77
CA ASP A 252 29.69 -28.42 11.94
C ASP A 252 28.61 -27.70 12.76
N ARG A 253 28.69 -27.77 14.10
CA ARG A 253 27.75 -27.04 14.96
C ARG A 253 28.01 -25.55 14.83
N PRO A 254 26.99 -24.71 14.56
CA PRO A 254 27.14 -23.27 14.64
C PRO A 254 27.57 -22.93 16.06
N GLN A 255 28.83 -22.53 16.21
CA GLN A 255 29.31 -22.02 17.48
C GLN A 255 28.61 -20.70 17.70
N LEU A 256 27.77 -20.67 18.74
CA LEU A 256 27.21 -19.43 19.25
C LEU A 256 28.36 -18.67 19.90
N CYS A 257 29.13 -17.94 19.09
CA CYS A 257 30.15 -17.02 19.56
C CYS A 257 29.44 -15.83 20.20
N LEU A 258 29.00 -16.03 21.45
CA LEU A 258 28.60 -14.94 22.32
C LEU A 258 29.86 -14.13 22.55
N ASN A 259 30.02 -13.05 21.79
CA ASN A 259 30.98 -12.00 22.11
C ASN A 259 30.53 -11.41 23.46
N LEU A 260 30.98 -12.03 24.53
CA LEU A 260 30.88 -11.50 25.88
C LEU A 260 31.61 -10.17 25.81
N GLY A 261 30.85 -9.08 25.83
CA GLY A 261 31.40 -7.74 25.87
C GLY A 261 32.49 -7.72 26.93
N ARG A 262 33.69 -7.30 26.53
CA ARG A 262 34.85 -7.04 27.38
C ARG A 262 34.37 -6.19 28.56
N ALA A 263 34.03 -6.82 29.67
CA ALA A 263 33.91 -6.15 30.93
C ALA A 263 35.32 -5.69 31.27
N CYS A 264 35.48 -4.38 31.46
CA CYS A 264 36.74 -3.79 31.88
C CYS A 264 37.31 -4.57 33.07
N ASP A 265 38.62 -4.77 33.03
CA ASP A 265 39.42 -5.21 34.15
C ASP A 265 39.04 -4.37 35.38
N ASP A 266 38.38 -5.01 36.33
CA ASP A 266 38.63 -4.76 37.75
C ASP A 266 38.42 -6.08 38.49
N SER A 267 39.46 -6.41 39.25
CA SER A 267 39.62 -7.55 40.13
C SER A 267 38.38 -7.88 40.95
N ASP A 268 37.82 -9.08 40.73
CA ASP A 268 37.50 -10.07 41.76
C ASP A 268 36.74 -11.24 41.11
N GLU A 269 36.96 -12.46 41.62
CA GLU A 269 36.43 -13.74 41.16
C GLU A 269 34.99 -13.68 40.60
N GLN A 270 34.85 -13.37 39.31
CA GLN A 270 33.54 -13.26 38.69
C GLN A 270 33.11 -14.64 38.21
N SER A 271 32.50 -15.37 39.15
CA SER A 271 31.82 -16.64 38.90
C SER A 271 30.95 -16.52 37.64
N PRO A 272 31.03 -17.45 36.67
CA PRO A 272 30.25 -17.44 35.42
C PRO A 272 28.72 -17.36 35.63
N SER A 273 28.29 -17.53 36.88
CA SER A 273 26.93 -17.33 37.35
C SER A 273 26.41 -15.88 37.29
N SER A 274 27.27 -14.85 37.31
CA SER A 274 26.83 -13.44 37.35
C SER A 274 26.31 -12.94 35.99
N CYS A 275 26.95 -13.36 34.89
CA CYS A 275 26.61 -12.96 33.53
C CYS A 275 25.28 -13.58 33.04
N ILE A 276 25.06 -14.86 33.36
CA ILE A 276 23.80 -15.53 32.99
C ILE A 276 22.64 -14.97 33.82
N ARG A 277 22.88 -14.58 35.08
CA ARG A 277 21.88 -13.91 35.92
C ARG A 277 21.51 -12.52 35.41
N SER A 278 22.47 -11.73 34.93
CA SER A 278 22.18 -10.43 34.33
C SER A 278 21.41 -10.56 33.01
N PHE A 279 21.72 -11.59 32.21
CA PHE A 279 20.97 -11.94 31.00
C PHE A 279 19.53 -12.37 31.28
N LEU A 280 19.31 -13.29 32.22
CA LEU A 280 17.98 -13.74 32.65
C LEU A 280 17.12 -12.59 33.19
N ARG A 281 17.74 -11.69 33.97
CA ARG A 281 17.08 -10.48 34.46
C ARG A 281 16.67 -9.55 33.31
N GLY A 282 17.52 -9.40 32.28
CA GLY A 282 17.21 -8.61 31.08
C GLY A 282 16.02 -9.18 30.31
N LEU A 283 15.99 -10.49 30.09
CA LEU A 283 14.87 -11.18 29.41
C LEU A 283 13.55 -10.96 30.16
N ARG A 284 13.57 -11.07 31.49
CA ARG A 284 12.38 -10.92 32.34
C ARG A 284 11.76 -9.52 32.33
N VAL A 285 12.56 -8.48 32.11
CA VAL A 285 12.07 -7.09 31.97
C VAL A 285 11.36 -6.89 30.62
N GLY A 286 11.65 -7.72 29.62
CA GLY A 286 11.11 -7.63 28.26
C GLY A 286 9.96 -8.58 27.91
N THR A 287 9.55 -9.49 28.80
CA THR A 287 8.50 -10.48 28.47
C THR A 287 7.10 -9.86 28.52
N CYS A 288 6.33 -9.96 27.44
CA CYS A 288 4.96 -9.44 27.37
C CYS A 288 3.91 -10.56 27.35
N THR A 289 4.28 -11.79 27.01
CA THR A 289 3.34 -12.91 26.86
C THR A 289 3.47 -13.98 27.96
N ASP A 290 2.41 -14.76 28.18
CA ASP A 290 2.42 -15.86 29.16
C ASP A 290 3.42 -16.96 28.80
N PHE A 291 3.62 -17.22 27.50
CA PHE A 291 4.58 -18.19 27.00
C PHE A 291 6.03 -17.77 27.24
N GLU A 292 6.36 -16.50 27.00
CA GLU A 292 7.70 -15.96 27.29
C GLU A 292 8.00 -16.03 28.80
N ARG A 293 7.00 -15.73 29.64
CA ARG A 293 7.15 -15.87 31.11
C ARG A 293 7.37 -17.31 31.54
N LYS A 294 6.69 -18.27 30.90
CA LYS A 294 6.91 -19.70 31.17
C LYS A 294 8.31 -20.13 30.72
N TYR A 295 8.71 -19.77 29.51
CA TYR A 295 10.04 -20.06 28.98
C TYR A 295 11.17 -19.50 29.85
N CYS A 296 11.07 -18.24 30.30
CA CYS A 296 12.07 -17.66 31.21
C CYS A 296 12.14 -18.40 32.54
N ARG A 297 11.01 -18.88 33.06
CA ARG A 297 10.96 -19.67 34.30
C ARG A 297 11.66 -21.03 34.12
N ASP A 298 11.37 -21.71 33.01
CA ASP A 298 11.95 -23.02 32.72
C ASP A 298 13.48 -22.91 32.47
N LEU A 299 13.93 -21.80 31.88
CA LEU A 299 15.35 -21.50 31.69
C LEU A 299 16.07 -21.23 33.03
N GLU A 300 15.42 -20.50 33.95
CA GLU A 300 15.94 -20.31 35.32
C GLU A 300 16.07 -21.63 36.08
N LEU A 301 15.08 -22.51 35.96
CA LEU A 301 15.09 -23.84 36.58
C LEU A 301 16.22 -24.71 36.01
N SER A 302 16.39 -24.71 34.70
CA SER A 302 17.46 -25.42 34.01
C SER A 302 18.84 -24.94 34.47
N PHE A 303 19.01 -23.63 34.63
CA PHE A 303 20.25 -23.05 35.14
C PHE A 303 20.56 -23.47 36.58
N ARG A 304 19.55 -23.55 37.44
CA ARG A 304 19.72 -24.05 38.82
C ARG A 304 20.16 -25.51 38.82
N ALA A 305 19.47 -26.36 38.05
CA ALA A 305 19.82 -27.78 37.94
C ALA A 305 21.25 -28.00 37.42
N LEU A 306 21.69 -27.19 36.45
CA LEU A 306 23.04 -27.28 35.88
C LEU A 306 24.11 -26.86 36.90
N ARG A 307 23.82 -25.87 37.75
CA ARG A 307 24.71 -25.49 38.85
C ARG A 307 24.81 -26.60 39.90
N ASP A 308 23.70 -27.24 40.24
CA ASP A 308 23.66 -28.31 41.24
C ASP A 308 24.46 -29.54 40.73
N LEU A 309 24.36 -29.87 39.43
CA LEU A 309 25.20 -30.88 38.76
C LEU A 309 26.70 -30.54 38.76
N ASN A 310 27.06 -29.26 38.71
CA ASN A 310 28.46 -28.83 38.69
C ASN A 310 29.09 -28.82 40.10
N MET A 311 28.26 -28.80 41.16
CA MET A 311 28.71 -28.94 42.54
C MET A 311 28.93 -30.41 42.90
N ASP A 312 28.08 -31.33 42.43
CA ASP A 312 28.28 -32.79 42.59
C ASP A 312 29.56 -33.30 41.91
N ARG A 313 30.02 -32.63 40.84
CA ARG A 313 31.25 -33.01 40.12
C ARG A 313 32.55 -32.64 40.85
N LYS A 314 32.50 -31.74 41.85
CA LYS A 314 33.70 -31.32 42.59
C LYS A 314 34.04 -32.22 43.78
N ASP A 315 33.13 -33.08 44.21
CA ASP A 315 33.38 -34.09 45.23
C ASP A 315 33.69 -35.45 44.59
N GLY A 316 34.96 -35.63 44.22
CA GLY A 316 35.60 -36.94 44.15
C GLY A 316 35.47 -37.75 42.85
N THR A 317 36.64 -38.13 42.34
CA THR A 317 36.98 -39.24 41.43
C THR A 317 37.02 -38.97 39.92
N GLU A 318 38.25 -39.03 39.42
CA GLU A 318 38.61 -39.14 38.00
C GLU A 318 38.13 -40.48 37.39
N ASN A 319 37.77 -40.40 36.11
CA ASN A 319 37.63 -41.49 35.13
C ASN A 319 36.51 -42.54 35.34
N GLY A 320 35.44 -42.39 34.55
CA GLY A 320 34.50 -43.48 34.26
C GLY A 320 33.44 -43.04 33.26
N LEU A 321 33.34 -43.75 32.14
CA LEU A 321 32.28 -43.62 31.15
C LEU A 321 30.89 -43.55 31.80
N ALA A 322 30.01 -42.77 31.16
CA ALA A 322 28.56 -42.66 31.39
C ALA A 322 27.98 -43.79 32.26
N THR A 323 27.78 -43.52 33.54
CA THR A 323 27.05 -44.43 34.41
C THR A 323 25.55 -44.29 34.17
N SER A 324 24.90 -45.45 34.23
CA SER A 324 23.50 -45.81 33.98
C SER A 324 22.38 -44.86 34.45
N PRO A 325 22.50 -44.00 35.50
CA PRO A 325 21.37 -43.18 35.93
C PRO A 325 21.00 -42.05 34.97
N GLN A 326 21.96 -41.55 34.18
CA GLN A 326 21.72 -40.43 33.25
C GLN A 326 20.96 -40.85 31.99
N THR A 327 21.14 -42.10 31.56
CA THR A 327 20.38 -42.70 30.45
C THR A 327 18.92 -42.95 30.83
N GLU A 328 18.62 -43.32 32.08
CA GLU A 328 17.24 -43.49 32.55
C GLU A 328 16.47 -42.18 32.64
N LEU A 329 17.10 -41.10 33.11
CA LEU A 329 16.46 -39.78 33.18
C LEU A 329 16.18 -39.19 31.80
N LEU A 330 17.09 -39.39 30.83
CA LEU A 330 16.87 -38.99 29.44
C LEU A 330 15.81 -39.84 28.74
N LEU A 331 15.77 -41.15 29.00
CA LEU A 331 14.70 -42.03 28.49
C LEU A 331 13.34 -41.62 29.04
N LYS A 332 13.26 -41.32 30.34
CA LYS A 332 12.00 -40.92 30.98
C LYS A 332 11.46 -39.61 30.42
N TYR A 333 12.35 -38.66 30.11
CA TYR A 333 11.99 -37.39 29.49
C TYR A 333 11.55 -37.55 28.02
N TRP A 334 12.12 -38.52 27.30
CA TRP A 334 11.74 -38.84 25.91
C TRP A 334 10.41 -39.59 25.78
N THR A 335 9.99 -40.33 26.81
CA THR A 335 8.73 -41.09 26.80
C THR A 335 7.52 -40.30 27.29
N GLU A 336 7.72 -39.17 27.96
CA GLU A 336 6.65 -38.34 28.53
C GLU A 336 6.35 -37.05 27.72
N CYS A 337 7.02 -36.85 26.58
CA CYS A 337 6.66 -35.86 25.55
C CYS A 337 6.11 -36.59 24.31
#